data_AF-A0AAE3A5T5-F1
#
_entry.id   AF-A0AAE3A5T5-F1
#
_cell.length_a   1.000
_cell.length_b   1.000
_cell.length_c   1.000
_cell.angle_alpha   90.00
_cell.angle_beta   90.00
_cell.angle_gamma   90.00
#
_symmetry.space_group_name_H-M   'P 1'
#
loop_
_entity.id
_entity.type
_entity.pdbx_description
1 polymer ?
#
loop_
_entity_poly.entity_id
_entity_poly.type
_entity_poly.pdbx_seq_one_letter_code
_entity_poly.pdbx_strand_id
1 'polypeptide(L)'
;MLNLLVKEYLAICEYLLELEKRRQETEELPLVRKGQLLVDKDMLTMLLDKNKYETATNKLKYWKDLAWIDAEEKRLTKRICINNRYRPLIVINMQRYECIRDLSIELKKL
;
A
#
# COMPACT_ATOMS: atom_id res chain seq x y z
N MET A 1 12.09 -11.71 8.94
CA MET A 1 11.74 -10.32 8.59
C MET A 1 10.88 -10.23 7.33
N LEU A 2 11.36 -10.67 6.16
CA LEU A 2 10.61 -10.58 4.89
C LEU A 2 9.19 -11.18 4.95
N ASN A 3 9.02 -12.36 5.56
CA ASN A 3 7.69 -12.98 5.70
C ASN A 3 6.70 -12.10 6.50
N LEU A 4 7.18 -11.38 7.53
CA LEU A 4 6.33 -10.45 8.29
C LEU A 4 5.91 -9.26 7.42
N LEU A 5 6.84 -8.69 6.65
CA LEU A 5 6.57 -7.60 5.70
C LEU A 5 5.55 -8.01 4.65
N VAL A 6 5.69 -9.21 4.06
CA VAL A 6 4.76 -9.72 3.04
C VAL A 6 3.36 -9.93 3.63
N LYS A 7 3.26 -10.59 4.79
CA LYS A 7 1.97 -10.82 5.46
C LYS A 7 1.27 -9.51 5.81
N GLU A 8 2.01 -8.55 6.35
CA GLU A 8 1.48 -7.23 6.69
C GLU A 8 1.07 -6.44 5.43
N TYR A 9 1.88 -6.47 4.37
CA TYR A 9 1.57 -5.83 3.10
C TYR A 9 0.28 -6.37 2.49
N LEU A 10 0.12 -7.69 2.41
CA LEU A 10 -1.09 -8.33 1.89
C LEU A 10 -2.33 -7.98 2.72
N ALA A 11 -2.24 -8.11 4.04
CA ALA A 11 -3.35 -7.81 4.95
C ALA A 11 -3.78 -6.34 4.87
N ILE A 12 -2.83 -5.41 4.80
CA ILE A 12 -3.12 -3.98 4.66
C ILE A 12 -3.76 -3.69 3.29
N CYS A 13 -3.24 -4.25 2.20
CA CYS A 13 -3.83 -4.06 0.87
C CYS A 13 -5.27 -4.59 0.83
N GLU A 14 -5.52 -5.79 1.35
CA GLU A 14 -6.87 -6.37 1.44
C GLU A 14 -7.82 -5.47 2.23
N TYR A 15 -7.39 -4.99 3.40
CA TYR A 15 -8.18 -4.07 4.22
C TYR A 15 -8.50 -2.76 3.49
N LEU A 16 -7.52 -2.15 2.83
CA LEU A 16 -7.70 -0.89 2.11
C LEU A 16 -8.61 -1.05 0.89
N LEU A 17 -8.49 -2.16 0.15
CA LEU A 17 -9.38 -2.49 -0.96
C LEU A 17 -10.82 -2.69 -0.48
N GLU A 18 -11.00 -3.35 0.66
CA GLU A 18 -12.33 -3.55 1.26
C GLU A 18 -12.94 -2.22 1.72
N LEU A 19 -12.14 -1.31 2.28
CA LEU A 19 -12.59 0.04 2.62
C LEU A 19 -13.00 0.85 1.39
N GLU A 20 -12.21 0.77 0.32
CA GLU A 20 -12.50 1.47 -0.94
C GLU A 20 -13.82 0.98 -1.56
N LYS A 21 -14.02 -0.35 -1.64
CA LYS A 21 -15.25 -0.96 -2.15
C LYS A 21 -16.52 -0.54 -1.41
N ARG A 22 -16.43 -0.30 -0.10
CA ARG A 22 -17.57 0.12 0.74
C ARG A 22 -17.97 1.57 0.54
N ARG A 23 -17.07 2.41 0.01
CA ARG A 23 -17.26 3.86 -0.13
C ARG A 23 -17.78 4.26 -1.52
N GLN A 24 -18.57 3.38 -2.15
CA GLN A 24 -19.08 3.56 -3.51
C GLN A 24 -19.43 5.04 -3.80
N GLU A 25 -18.84 5.57 -4.89
CA GLU A 25 -19.10 6.89 -5.48
C GLU A 25 -18.35 8.11 -4.92
N THR A 26 -17.42 7.97 -3.95
CA THR A 26 -16.59 9.11 -3.50
C THR A 26 -15.14 9.03 -4.01
N GLU A 27 -14.56 10.14 -4.44
CA GLU A 27 -13.11 10.25 -4.72
C GLU A 27 -12.26 10.38 -3.43
N GLU A 28 -12.68 9.71 -2.36
CA GLU A 28 -11.97 9.71 -1.09
C GLU A 28 -10.91 8.61 -1.01
N LEU A 29 -9.91 8.81 -0.15
CA LEU A 29 -8.87 7.81 0.09
C LEU A 29 -9.33 6.79 1.15
N PRO A 30 -8.97 5.49 1.03
CA PRO A 30 -8.17 4.91 -0.05
C PRO A 30 -8.95 4.80 -1.38
N LEU A 31 -8.27 4.99 -2.51
CA LEU A 31 -8.88 5.05 -3.84
C LEU A 31 -8.12 4.17 -4.83
N VAL A 32 -8.81 3.32 -5.59
CA VAL A 32 -8.21 2.58 -6.71
C VAL A 32 -8.34 3.39 -8.00
N ARG A 33 -7.20 3.67 -8.65
CA ARG A 33 -7.17 4.45 -9.90
C ARG A 33 -6.03 4.00 -10.79
N LYS A 34 -6.32 3.67 -12.05
CA LYS A 34 -5.32 3.30 -13.07
C LYS A 34 -4.32 2.22 -12.60
N GLY A 35 -4.80 1.16 -11.96
CA GLY A 35 -3.95 0.07 -11.46
C GLY A 35 -3.09 0.44 -10.24
N GLN A 36 -3.43 1.53 -9.54
CA GLN A 36 -2.77 1.97 -8.32
C GLN A 36 -3.80 2.08 -7.20
N LEU A 37 -3.40 1.70 -5.99
CA LEU A 37 -4.15 1.98 -4.77
C LEU A 37 -3.51 3.17 -4.07
N LEU A 38 -4.23 4.27 -4.04
CA LEU A 38 -3.81 5.55 -3.49
C LEU A 38 -4.23 5.64 -2.03
N VAL A 39 -3.28 5.95 -1.15
CA VAL A 39 -3.51 5.95 0.30
C VAL A 39 -2.86 7.19 0.91
N ASP A 40 -3.54 7.76 1.91
CA ASP A 40 -2.94 8.81 2.72
C ASP A 40 -1.76 8.24 3.54
N LYS A 41 -0.69 9.04 3.68
CA LYS A 41 0.51 8.60 4.39
C LYS A 41 0.21 8.32 5.86
N ASP A 42 -0.54 9.20 6.52
CA ASP A 42 -0.80 9.09 7.95
C ASP A 42 -1.73 7.89 8.22
N MET A 43 -2.70 7.67 7.33
CA MET A 43 -3.54 6.46 7.36
C MET A 43 -2.70 5.18 7.31
N LEU A 44 -1.77 5.08 6.35
CA LEU A 44 -0.94 3.89 6.21
C LEU A 44 0.04 3.73 7.38
N THR A 45 0.64 4.83 7.86
CA THR A 45 1.51 4.81 9.04
C THR A 45 0.77 4.28 10.27
N MET A 46 -0.46 4.72 10.52
CA MET A 46 -1.29 4.20 11.62
C MET A 46 -1.55 2.69 11.52
N LEU A 47 -1.72 2.16 10.30
CA LEU A 47 -1.91 0.72 10.10
C LEU A 47 -0.61 -0.06 10.38
N LEU A 48 0.52 0.45 9.90
CA LEU A 48 1.83 -0.18 10.08
C LEU A 48 2.31 -0.16 11.54
N ASP A 49 1.98 0.88 12.31
CA ASP A 49 2.39 0.98 13.72
C ASP A 49 1.68 -0.02 14.64
N LYS A 50 0.63 -0.70 14.17
CA LYS A 50 -0.03 -1.78 14.93
C LYS A 50 0.89 -2.98 15.17
N ASN A 51 1.79 -3.28 14.24
CA ASN A 51 2.71 -4.41 14.35
C ASN A 51 4.12 -3.94 14.75
N LYS A 52 4.52 -4.14 16.00
CA LYS A 52 5.72 -3.54 16.60
C LYS A 52 7.07 -4.22 16.28
N TYR A 53 7.18 -4.93 15.16
CA TYR A 53 8.42 -5.64 14.79
C TYR A 53 9.44 -4.74 14.07
N GLU A 54 9.00 -3.57 13.60
CA GLU A 54 9.80 -2.56 12.90
C GLU A 54 9.03 -1.24 12.92
N THR A 55 9.71 -0.11 12.69
CA THR A 55 9.06 1.21 12.57
C THR A 55 8.30 1.34 11.24
N ALA A 56 7.16 2.03 11.22
CA ALA A 56 6.41 2.27 9.98
C ALA A 56 7.26 2.89 8.86
N THR A 57 8.15 3.82 9.22
CA THR A 57 9.09 4.44 8.26
C THR A 57 10.01 3.42 7.61
N ASN A 58 10.63 2.51 8.37
CA ASN A 58 11.52 1.51 7.79
C ASN A 58 10.74 0.47 6.99
N LYS A 59 9.55 0.06 7.44
CA LYS A 59 8.66 -0.81 6.64
C LYS A 59 8.35 -0.21 5.27
N LEU A 60 8.00 1.09 5.23
CA LEU A 60 7.75 1.79 3.97
C LEU A 60 9.00 1.93 3.10
N LYS A 61 10.19 2.09 3.69
CA LYS A 61 11.45 2.03 2.93
C LYS A 61 11.63 0.66 2.28
N TYR A 62 11.43 -0.43 3.02
CA TYR A 62 11.49 -1.78 2.44
C TYR A 62 10.46 -1.97 1.32
N TRP A 63 9.22 -1.49 1.50
CA TRP A 63 8.18 -1.57 0.47
C TRP A 63 8.57 -0.78 -0.79
N LYS A 64 9.22 0.37 -0.63
CA LYS A 64 9.74 1.17 -1.75
C LYS A 64 10.89 0.44 -2.45
N ASP A 65 11.86 -0.05 -1.70
CA ASP A 65 13.06 -0.72 -2.23
C ASP A 65 12.71 -2.03 -2.95
N LEU A 66 11.62 -2.70 -2.52
CA LEU A 66 11.04 -3.88 -3.18
C LEU A 66 10.05 -3.53 -4.30
N ALA A 67 9.88 -2.26 -4.63
CA ALA A 67 8.96 -1.74 -5.64
C ALA A 67 7.48 -2.14 -5.42
N TRP A 68 7.06 -2.34 -4.17
CA TRP A 68 5.65 -2.56 -3.80
C TRP A 68 4.86 -1.25 -3.79
N ILE A 69 5.55 -0.14 -3.55
CA ILE A 69 5.02 1.22 -3.67
C ILE A 69 5.87 2.07 -4.62
N ASP A 70 5.21 2.96 -5.36
CA ASP A 70 5.86 3.97 -6.17
C ASP A 70 6.08 5.25 -5.34
N ALA A 71 7.32 5.73 -5.27
CA ALA A 71 7.66 6.95 -4.53
C ALA A 71 8.73 7.77 -5.24
N GLU A 72 8.78 9.07 -4.95
CA GLU A 72 9.85 9.96 -5.43
C GLU A 72 11.19 9.60 -4.75
N GLU A 73 12.32 9.90 -5.42
CA GLU A 73 13.67 9.44 -5.05
C GLU A 73 14.00 9.60 -3.55
N LYS A 74 13.73 10.78 -2.98
CA LYS A 74 14.03 11.10 -1.57
C LYS A 74 12.81 11.07 -0.65
N ARG A 75 11.70 10.47 -1.10
CA ARG A 75 10.43 10.41 -0.37
C ARG A 75 9.88 9.00 -0.31
N LEU A 76 8.89 8.82 0.57
CA LEU A 76 8.06 7.61 0.65
C LEU A 76 6.73 7.79 -0.08
N THR A 77 6.46 8.99 -0.60
CA THR A 77 5.23 9.37 -1.30
C THR A 77 5.53 9.82 -2.72
N LYS A 78 4.48 9.90 -3.54
CA LYS A 78 4.47 10.46 -4.89
C LYS A 78 3.37 11.51 -4.99
N ARG A 79 3.63 12.63 -5.69
CA ARG A 79 2.59 13.64 -5.93
C ARG A 79 1.58 13.14 -6.96
N ILE A 80 0.31 13.03 -6.56
CA ILE A 80 -0.80 12.61 -7.41
C ILE A 80 -1.85 13.72 -7.47
N CYS A 81 -2.41 13.96 -8.65
CA CYS A 81 -3.51 14.91 -8.85
C CYS A 81 -4.86 14.22 -8.66
N ILE A 82 -5.61 14.62 -7.64
CA ILE A 82 -7.00 14.19 -7.36
C ILE A 82 -7.84 15.45 -7.23
N ASN A 83 -8.99 15.54 -7.92
CA ASN A 83 -9.86 16.72 -7.93
C ASN A 83 -9.11 18.05 -8.18
N ASN A 84 -8.26 18.09 -9.21
CA ASN A 84 -7.41 19.25 -9.57
C ASN A 84 -6.48 19.75 -8.45
N ARG A 85 -6.21 18.92 -7.43
CA ARG A 85 -5.26 19.23 -6.35
C ARG A 85 -4.18 18.16 -6.28
N TYR A 86 -2.94 18.60 -6.29
CA TYR A 86 -1.81 17.70 -6.07
C TYR A 86 -1.66 17.40 -4.58
N ARG A 87 -1.62 16.11 -4.23
CA ARG A 87 -1.40 15.63 -2.87
C ARG A 87 -0.25 14.60 -2.86
N PRO A 88 0.62 14.61 -1.84
CA PRO A 88 1.62 13.56 -1.67
C PRO A 88 0.95 12.31 -1.09
N LEU A 89 0.89 11.22 -1.85
CA LEU A 89 0.22 9.99 -1.44
C LEU A 89 1.18 8.80 -1.47
N ILE A 90 0.84 7.75 -0.71
CA ILE A 90 1.43 6.43 -0.92
C ILE A 90 0.72 5.80 -2.11
N VAL A 91 1.50 5.28 -3.05
CA VAL A 91 1.00 4.70 -4.29
C VAL A 91 1.36 3.22 -4.30
N ILE A 92 0.41 2.36 -3.94
CA ILE A 92 0.59 0.91 -3.94
C ILE A 92 0.40 0.41 -5.37
N ASN A 93 1.37 -0.38 -5.85
CA ASN A 93 1.31 -0.97 -7.18
C ASN A 93 0.42 -2.24 -7.15
N MET A 94 -0.74 -2.18 -7.81
CA MET A 94 -1.71 -3.29 -7.76
C MET A 94 -1.22 -4.55 -8.45
N GLN A 95 -0.45 -4.41 -9.53
CA GLN A 95 0.14 -5.57 -10.21
C GLN A 95 1.13 -6.31 -9.30
N ARG A 96 1.90 -5.57 -8.50
CA ARG A 96 2.82 -6.17 -7.51
C ARG A 96 2.06 -6.83 -6.38
N TYR A 97 1.01 -6.19 -5.89
CA TYR A 97 0.10 -6.79 -4.90
C TYR A 97 -0.46 -8.12 -5.39
N GLU A 98 -1.05 -8.16 -6.59
CA GLU A 98 -1.64 -9.37 -7.17
C GLU A 98 -0.59 -10.48 -7.31
N CYS A 99 0.58 -10.16 -7.85
CA CYS A 99 1.68 -11.11 -7.98
C CYS A 99 2.10 -11.72 -6.62
N ILE A 100 2.29 -10.89 -5.59
CA ILE A 100 2.71 -11.34 -4.26
C ILE A 100 1.60 -12.17 -3.59
N ARG A 101 0.34 -11.78 -3.78
CA ARG A 101 -0.82 -12.52 -3.27
C ARG A 101 -0.87 -13.92 -3.88
N ASP A 102 -0.74 -14.01 -5.19
CA ASP A 102 -0.84 -15.28 -5.92
C ASP A 102 0.32 -16.22 -5.54
N LEU A 103 1.55 -15.70 -5.46
CA LEU A 103 2.71 -16.43 -4.93
C LEU A 103 2.48 -16.91 -3.49
N SER A 104 1.89 -16.07 -2.63
CA SER A 104 1.58 -16.47 -1.26
C SER A 104 0.54 -17.59 -1.17
N ILE A 105 -0.37 -17.71 -2.15
CA ILE A 105 -1.36 -18.79 -2.21
C ILE A 105 -0.68 -20.08 -2.66
N GLU A 106 0.17 -20.02 -3.68
CA GLU A 106 0.92 -21.18 -4.18
C GLU A 106 1.83 -21.77 -3.11
N LEU A 107 2.56 -20.93 -2.38
CA LEU A 107 3.45 -21.38 -1.29
C LEU A 107 2.70 -22.06 -0.13
N LYS A 108 1.42 -21.76 0.09
CA LYS A 108 0.60 -22.42 1.13
C LYS A 108 0.09 -23.80 0.70
N LYS A 109 0.17 -24.13 -0.59
CA LYS A 109 -0.24 -25.43 -1.14
C LYS A 109 0.89 -26.46 -1.13
N LEU A 110 2.13 -26.01 -0.96
CA LEU A 110 3.33 -26.84 -0.77
C LEU A 110 3.42 -27.29 0.69
#